data_AF-A0A8J5VTE5-F1
#
_entry.id   AF-A0A8J5VTE5-F1
#
_cell.length_a   1.000
_cell.length_b   1.000
_cell.length_c   1.000
_cell.angle_alpha   90.00
_cell.angle_beta   90.00
_cell.angle_gamma   90.00
#
_symmetry.space_group_name_H-M   'P 1'
#
loop_
_entity.id
_entity.type
_entity.pdbx_description
1 polymer ?
#
loop_
_entity_poly.entity_id
_entity_poly.type
_entity_poly.pdbx_seq_one_letter_code
_entity_poly.pdbx_strand_id
1 'polypeptide(L)' 'MATGGKELNATGEFFRRRDEWRKHPKVGNQLRHATPGLGIAIVAFGIYLVGEAAYNRIYRPSGDHHH' A
#
# COMPACT_ATOMS: atom_id res chain seq x y z
N MET A 1 -22.83 -10.95 -17.62
CA MET A 1 -23.17 -9.65 -18.25
C MET A 1 -21.91 -8.82 -18.32
N ALA A 2 -21.28 -8.75 -19.49
CA ALA A 2 -20.21 -7.79 -19.77
C ALA A 2 -20.71 -6.93 -20.93
N THR A 3 -21.23 -5.76 -20.59
CA THR A 3 -21.69 -4.74 -21.53
C THR A 3 -20.52 -3.80 -21.80
N GLY A 4 -20.05 -3.70 -23.05
CA GLY A 4 -19.22 -2.59 -23.49
C GLY A 4 -18.01 -2.97 -24.33
N GLY A 5 -18.10 -2.75 -25.64
CA GLY A 5 -16.96 -2.72 -26.54
C GLY A 5 -17.38 -2.96 -27.98
N LYS A 6 -17.53 -1.87 -28.74
CA LYS A 6 -17.71 -1.81 -30.20
C LYS A 6 -17.03 -2.99 -30.89
N GLU A 7 -17.78 -3.80 -31.66
CA GLU A 7 -17.25 -4.97 -32.35
C GLU A 7 -15.95 -4.59 -33.07
N LEU A 8 -14.84 -5.17 -32.60
CA LEU A 8 -13.54 -4.87 -33.14
C LEU A 8 -13.47 -5.54 -34.51
N ASN A 9 -13.38 -4.73 -35.58
CA ASN A 9 -13.06 -5.22 -36.92
C ASN A 9 -11.80 -6.11 -36.88
N ALA A 10 -11.56 -6.95 -37.90
CA ALA A 10 -10.45 -7.92 -37.94
C ALA A 10 -9.08 -7.34 -37.49
N THR A 11 -8.82 -6.07 -37.82
CA THR A 11 -7.63 -5.33 -37.36
C THR A 11 -7.64 -5.07 -35.84
N GLY A 12 -8.76 -4.65 -35.26
CA GLY A 12 -8.91 -4.42 -33.83
C GLY A 12 -8.71 -5.69 -32.99
N GLU A 13 -9.15 -6.84 -33.49
CA GLU A 13 -8.87 -8.15 -32.89
C GLU A 13 -7.37 -8.51 -32.92
N PHE A 14 -6.67 -8.20 -34.00
CA PHE A 14 -5.22 -8.42 -34.10
C PHE A 14 -4.42 -7.59 -33.08
N PHE A 15 -4.78 -6.32 -32.89
CA PHE A 15 -4.16 -5.49 -31.85
C PHE A 15 -4.57 -5.95 -30.45
N ARG A 16 -5.82 -6.37 -30.22
CA ARG A 16 -6.29 -6.90 -28.94
C ARG A 16 -5.47 -8.11 -28.50
N ARG A 17 -5.32 -9.12 -29.37
CA ARG A 17 -4.50 -10.33 -29.07
C ARG A 17 -3.04 -10.00 -28.79
N ARG A 18 -2.49 -8.98 -29.47
CA ARG A 18 -1.13 -8.49 -29.20
C ARG A 18 -1.01 -7.61 -27.98
N ASP A 19 -2.09 -7.05 -27.46
CA ASP A 19 -2.08 -6.19 -26.27
C ASP A 19 -2.45 -6.98 -25.00
N GLU A 20 -3.04 -8.17 -25.16
CA GLU A 20 -3.40 -9.09 -24.07
C GLU A 20 -2.22 -9.47 -23.18
N TRP A 21 -0.99 -9.58 -23.72
CA TRP A 21 0.19 -9.85 -22.88
C TRP A 21 0.49 -8.71 -21.90
N ARG A 22 0.15 -7.45 -22.22
CA ARG A 22 0.35 -6.30 -21.32
C ARG A 22 -0.64 -6.30 -20.16
N LYS A 23 -1.77 -6.98 -20.33
CA LYS A 23 -2.75 -7.23 -19.26
C LYS A 23 -2.32 -8.36 -18.33
N HIS A 24 -1.11 -8.90 -18.49
CA HIS A 24 -0.60 -9.95 -17.64
C HIS A 24 -0.60 -9.50 -16.17
N PRO A 25 -1.04 -10.35 -15.21
CA PRO A 25 -1.22 -9.98 -13.80
C PRO A 25 0.02 -9.35 -13.15
N LYS A 26 1.21 -9.72 -13.61
CA LYS A 26 2.49 -9.18 -13.12
C LYS A 26 2.77 -7.73 -13.52
N VAL A 27 2.16 -7.24 -14.60
CA VAL A 27 2.35 -5.86 -15.11
C VAL A 27 1.34 -4.90 -14.49
N GLY A 28 0.10 -5.34 -14.25
CA GLY A 28 -0.97 -4.51 -13.69
C GLY A 28 -0.95 -4.36 -12.15
N ASN A 29 -0.19 -5.18 -11.43
CA ASN A 29 -0.22 -5.23 -9.97
C ASN A 29 0.78 -4.26 -9.28
N GLN A 30 1.19 -3.18 -9.95
CA GLN A 30 2.20 -2.24 -9.45
C GLN A 30 1.82 -1.57 -8.12
N LEU A 31 0.54 -1.24 -7.91
CA LEU A 31 0.08 -0.59 -6.69
C LEU A 31 0.31 -1.43 -5.42
N ARG A 32 0.24 -2.78 -5.52
CA ARG A 32 0.50 -3.67 -4.38
C ARG A 32 1.99 -3.78 -4.02
N HIS A 33 2.88 -3.43 -4.94
CA HIS A 33 4.33 -3.46 -4.76
C HIS A 33 4.95 -2.06 -4.72
N ALA A 34 4.15 -1.00 -4.79
CA ALA A 34 4.64 0.38 -4.78
C ALA A 34 5.31 0.75 -3.45
N THR A 35 4.88 0.13 -2.35
CA THR A 35 5.41 0.40 -1.00
C THR A 35 5.81 -0.91 -0.31
N PRO A 36 6.92 -1.55 -0.75
CA PRO A 36 7.41 -2.76 -0.11
C PRO A 36 7.80 -2.45 1.33
N GLY A 37 7.31 -3.23 2.29
CA GLY A 37 7.63 -3.06 3.71
C GLY A 37 6.84 -1.99 4.46
N LEU A 38 5.89 -1.27 3.83
CA LEU A 38 5.06 -0.27 4.51
C LEU A 38 4.32 -0.85 5.73
N GLY A 39 3.76 -2.06 5.62
CA GLY A 39 3.09 -2.71 6.75
C GLY A 39 4.04 -2.99 7.92
N ILE A 40 5.28 -3.40 7.65
CA ILE A 40 6.28 -3.65 8.68
C ILE A 40 6.71 -2.34 9.34
N ALA A 41 6.89 -1.28 8.54
CA ALA A 41 7.22 0.05 9.05
C ALA A 41 6.14 0.59 9.99
N ILE A 42 4.85 0.43 9.64
CA ILE A 42 3.73 0.84 10.49
C ILE A 42 3.76 0.10 11.84
N VAL A 43 3.99 -1.21 11.84
CA VAL A 43 4.07 -2.00 13.08
C VAL A 43 5.24 -1.57 13.95
N ALA A 44 6.44 -1.44 13.38
CA ALA A 44 7.63 -0.99 14.10
C ALA A 44 7.44 0.41 14.70
N PHE A 45 6.86 1.33 13.93
CA PHE A 45 6.55 2.68 14.37
C PHE A 45 5.51 2.70 15.49
N GLY A 46 4.47 1.86 15.41
CA GLY A 46 3.48 1.72 16.48
C GLY A 46 4.09 1.24 17.80
N ILE A 47 4.98 0.24 17.75
CA ILE A 47 5.69 -0.25 18.94
C ILE A 47 6.54 0.87 19.56
N TYR A 48 7.26 1.62 18.72
CA TYR A 48 8.06 2.75 19.17
C TYR A 48 7.21 3.79 19.92
N LEU A 49 6.09 4.23 19.34
CA LEU A 49 5.21 5.22 19.98
C LEU A 49 4.61 4.72 21.30
N VAL A 50 4.17 3.47 21.36
CA VAL A 50 3.63 2.88 22.60
C VAL A 50 4.72 2.76 23.66
N GLY A 51 5.93 2.34 23.26
CA GLY A 51 7.09 2.27 24.13
C GLY A 51 7.47 3.65 24.69
N GLU A 52 7.51 4.67 23.85
CA GLU A 52 7.80 6.05 24.23
C GLU A 52 6.71 6.61 25.15
N ALA A 53 5.44 6.41 24.83
CA ALA A 53 4.33 6.86 25.67
C ALA A 53 4.34 6.18 27.05
N ALA A 54 4.59 4.88 27.11
CA ALA A 54 4.70 4.13 28.36
C ALA A 54 5.94 4.56 29.16
N TYR A 55 7.10 4.72 28.50
CA TYR A 55 8.32 5.19 29.13
C TYR A 55 8.12 6.59 29.73
N ASN A 56 7.57 7.53 28.97
CA ASN A 56 7.28 8.88 29.46
C ASN A 56 6.22 8.88 30.57
N ARG A 57 5.26 7.94 30.56
CA ARG A 57 4.27 7.81 31.65
C ARG A 57 4.90 7.35 32.95
N ILE A 58 5.82 6.38 32.88
CA ILE A 58 6.41 5.72 34.06
C ILE A 58 7.60 6.50 34.60
N TYR A 59 8.44 7.05 33.72
CA TYR A 59 9.68 7.74 34.05
C TYR A 59 9.60 9.27 33.97
N ARG A 60 8.40 9.86 33.74
CA ARG A 60 8.23 11.31 33.90
C ARG A 60 8.64 11.68 35.32
N PRO A 61 9.67 12.52 35.52
CA PRO A 61 9.93 13.05 36.84
C PRO A 61 8.69 13.83 37.26
N SER A 62 8.07 13.43 38.37
CA SER A 62 7.11 14.27 39.08
C SER A 62 7.92 15.37 39.77
N GLY A 63 8.37 16.33 38.98
CA GLY A 63 9.33 17.35 39.38
C GLY A 63 8.83 18.75 39.08
N ASP A 64 7.57 19.03 39.43
CA ASP A 64 7.10 20.39 39.70
C ASP A 64 6.30 20.36 41.00
N HIS A 65 7.03 20.13 42.09
CA HIS A 65 6.61 20.54 43.41
C HIS A 65 7.85 21.16 44.07
N HIS A 66 7.97 22.49 44.02
CA HIS A 66 8.40 23.35 45.13
C HIS A 66 8.32 24.82 44.65
N HIS A 67 7.37 25.56 45.25
CA HIS A 67 7.31 27.00 45.57
C HIS A 67 8.01 28.05 44.69
#